data_AF-A0A2V5R1M9-F1
#
_entry.id   AF-A0A2V5R1M9-F1
#
_cell.length_a   1.000
_cell.length_b   1.000
_cell.length_c   1.000
_cell.angle_alpha   90.00
_cell.angle_beta   90.00
_cell.angle_gamma   90.00
#
_symmetry.space_group_name_H-M   'P 1'
#
loop_
_entity.id
_entity.type
_entity.pdbx_description
1 polymer ?
#
loop_
_entity_poly.entity_id
_entity_poly.type
_entity_poly.pdbx_seq_one_letter_code
_entity_poly.pdbx_strand_id
1 'polypeptide(L)'
;MDEKQQEDWLDQKLREAAPYIDDEGFTARVLEQLPPVRRGRDWLHAVILLGFTLLASALAYVLSDGGRFLVIATARLVALPTLWLFALAFVSGLLLMAGGAIAALSKTSELRL
;
A
#
# COMPACT_ATOMS: atom_id res chain seq x y z
N MET A 1 -5.38 -0.54 -2.51
CA MET A 1 -4.91 -1.88 -2.08
C MET A 1 -6.09 -2.84 -1.87
N ASP A 2 -7.28 -2.33 -1.55
CA ASP A 2 -8.50 -3.14 -1.35
C ASP A 2 -9.05 -3.74 -2.66
N GLU A 3 -9.09 -2.97 -3.74
CA GLU A 3 -9.71 -3.40 -5.01
C GLU A 3 -9.05 -4.65 -5.63
N LYS A 4 -7.72 -4.75 -5.61
CA LYS A 4 -7.01 -5.94 -6.11
C LYS A 4 -7.21 -7.16 -5.23
N GLN A 5 -7.17 -6.95 -3.91
CA GLN A 5 -7.40 -8.02 -2.95
C GLN A 5 -8.85 -8.52 -3.04
N GLN A 6 -9.78 -7.63 -3.39
CA GLN A 6 -11.19 -7.93 -3.62
C GLN A 6 -11.44 -8.62 -4.96
N GLU A 7 -10.74 -8.22 -6.04
CA GLU A 7 -10.73 -8.94 -7.32
C GLU A 7 -10.19 -10.36 -7.15
N ASP A 8 -9.04 -10.52 -6.48
CA ASP A 8 -8.41 -11.83 -6.24
C ASP A 8 -9.30 -12.73 -5.35
N TRP A 9 -9.96 -12.17 -4.33
CA TRP A 9 -10.90 -12.89 -3.48
C TRP A 9 -12.17 -13.32 -4.25
N LEU A 10 -12.69 -12.45 -5.11
CA LEU A 10 -13.88 -12.74 -5.93
C LEU A 10 -13.56 -13.81 -6.97
N ASP A 11 -12.43 -13.71 -7.65
CA ASP A 11 -11.95 -14.69 -8.62
C ASP A 11 -11.78 -16.07 -7.99
N GLN A 12 -11.21 -16.12 -6.78
CA GLN A 12 -11.09 -17.35 -5.99
C GLN A 12 -12.46 -17.95 -5.69
N LYS A 13 -13.41 -17.13 -5.22
CA LYS A 13 -14.77 -17.59 -4.91
C LYS A 13 -15.54 -18.07 -6.13
N LEU A 14 -15.38 -17.41 -7.28
CA LEU A 14 -16.03 -17.80 -8.53
C LEU A 14 -15.47 -19.12 -9.08
N ARG A 15 -14.15 -19.34 -8.97
CA ARG A 15 -13.52 -20.61 -9.36
C ARG A 15 -13.90 -21.77 -8.45
N GLU A 16 -14.10 -21.51 -7.16
CA GLU A 16 -14.56 -22.53 -6.20
C GLU A 16 -16.06 -22.87 -6.38
N ALA A 17 -16.88 -21.90 -6.78
CA ALA A 17 -18.33 -22.06 -6.86
C ALA A 17 -18.80 -22.77 -8.14
N ALA A 18 -18.00 -22.79 -9.20
CA ALA A 18 -18.37 -23.36 -10.50
C ALA A 18 -17.52 -24.62 -10.82
N PRO A 19 -18.12 -25.83 -10.77
CA PRO A 19 -17.46 -27.04 -11.25
C PRO A 19 -17.07 -26.91 -12.73
N TYR A 20 -15.87 -27.38 -13.07
CA TYR A 20 -15.40 -27.41 -14.46
C TYR A 20 -16.34 -28.28 -15.30
N ILE A 21 -16.89 -27.70 -16.37
CA ILE A 21 -17.74 -28.39 -17.34
C ILE A 21 -16.80 -29.06 -18.35
N ASP A 22 -16.98 -30.34 -18.58
CA ASP A 22 -16.25 -31.04 -19.63
C ASP A 22 -16.67 -30.49 -21.00
N ASP A 23 -15.74 -29.79 -21.64
CA ASP A 23 -15.97 -28.98 -22.84
C ASP A 23 -15.02 -29.36 -23.98
N GLU A 24 -14.49 -30.59 -23.94
CA GLU A 24 -13.53 -31.12 -24.93
C GLU A 24 -12.32 -30.19 -25.12
N GLY A 25 -11.91 -29.51 -24.04
CA GLY A 25 -10.78 -28.58 -24.05
C GLY A 25 -11.02 -27.29 -24.84
N PHE A 26 -12.29 -26.88 -25.00
CA PHE A 26 -12.65 -25.57 -25.57
C PHE A 26 -12.11 -24.42 -24.71
N THR A 27 -12.34 -24.44 -23.40
CA THR A 27 -11.89 -23.41 -22.46
C THR A 27 -10.37 -23.33 -22.42
N ALA A 28 -9.66 -24.48 -22.47
CA ALA A 28 -8.20 -24.51 -22.52
C ALA A 28 -7.65 -23.76 -23.74
N ARG A 29 -8.23 -24.01 -24.93
CA ARG A 29 -7.83 -23.35 -26.18
C ARG A 29 -8.17 -21.86 -26.20
N VAL A 30 -9.29 -21.46 -25.60
CA VAL A 30 -9.67 -20.04 -25.48
C VAL A 30 -8.73 -19.32 -24.52
N LEU A 31 -8.44 -19.91 -23.35
CA LEU A 31 -7.53 -19.33 -22.36
C LEU A 31 -6.11 -19.15 -22.91
N GLU A 32 -5.61 -20.09 -23.72
CA GLU A 32 -4.31 -19.98 -24.39
C GLU A 32 -4.25 -18.84 -25.43
N GLN A 33 -5.39 -18.47 -26.02
CA GLN A 33 -5.47 -17.37 -26.98
C GLN A 33 -5.69 -16.00 -26.34
N LEU A 34 -5.92 -15.94 -25.03
CA LEU A 34 -6.12 -14.66 -24.34
C LEU A 34 -4.80 -13.89 -24.20
N PRO A 35 -4.83 -12.55 -24.36
CA PRO A 35 -3.65 -11.74 -24.15
C PRO A 35 -3.17 -11.85 -22.70
N PRO A 36 -1.84 -11.87 -22.48
CA PRO A 36 -1.27 -12.04 -21.15
C PRO A 36 -1.74 -10.93 -20.21
N VAL A 37 -2.19 -11.33 -19.01
CA VAL A 37 -2.61 -10.40 -17.95
C VAL A 37 -1.43 -9.49 -17.60
N ARG A 38 -1.60 -8.18 -17.81
CA ARG A 38 -0.54 -7.17 -17.67
C ARG A 38 -0.25 -6.87 -16.20
N ARG A 39 0.42 -7.79 -15.49
CA ARG A 39 0.91 -7.61 -14.11
C ARG A 39 1.98 -6.52 -13.96
N GLY A 40 2.62 -6.08 -15.05
CA GLY A 40 3.71 -5.10 -15.00
C GLY A 40 3.29 -3.63 -14.77
N ARG A 41 2.00 -3.29 -14.80
CA ARG A 41 1.53 -1.89 -14.69
C ARG A 41 1.60 -1.34 -13.25
N ASP A 42 1.63 -2.20 -12.25
CA ASP A 42 1.48 -1.79 -10.85
C ASP A 42 2.67 -0.97 -10.33
N TRP A 43 3.89 -1.33 -10.71
CA TRP A 43 5.08 -0.62 -10.24
C TRP A 43 5.16 0.79 -10.83
N LEU A 44 4.78 0.95 -12.10
CA LEU A 44 4.66 2.25 -12.76
C LEU A 44 3.63 3.14 -12.05
N HIS A 45 2.45 2.60 -11.72
CA HIS A 45 1.46 3.32 -10.93
C HIS A 45 1.98 3.72 -9.55
N ALA A 46 2.69 2.82 -8.85
CA ALA A 46 3.27 3.14 -7.55
C ALA A 46 4.31 4.27 -7.63
N VAL A 47 5.18 4.26 -8.64
CA VAL A 47 6.18 5.31 -8.87
C VAL A 47 5.52 6.65 -9.21
N ILE A 48 4.50 6.63 -10.08
CA ILE A 48 3.74 7.83 -10.45
C ILE A 48 3.03 8.42 -9.22
N LEU A 49 2.40 7.57 -8.41
CA LEU A 49 1.71 7.99 -7.19
C LEU A 49 2.68 8.63 -6.19
N LEU A 50 3.83 8.00 -5.97
CA LEU A 50 4.88 8.55 -5.11
C LEU A 50 5.39 9.90 -5.62
N GLY A 51 5.67 9.99 -6.93
CA GLY A 51 6.12 11.23 -7.56
C GLY A 51 5.11 12.36 -7.37
N PHE A 52 3.83 12.10 -7.62
CA PHE A 52 2.77 13.09 -7.42
C PHE A 52 2.59 13.48 -5.96
N THR A 53 2.71 12.53 -5.04
CA THR A 53 2.59 12.80 -3.59
C THR A 53 3.72 13.71 -3.12
N LEU A 54 4.95 13.43 -3.57
CA LEU A 54 6.13 14.21 -3.23
C LEU A 54 6.07 15.61 -3.85
N LEU A 55 5.60 15.70 -5.11
CA LEU A 55 5.37 16.96 -5.79
C LEU A 55 4.29 17.79 -5.10
N ALA A 56 3.16 17.19 -4.72
CA ALA A 56 2.09 17.87 -3.99
C ALA A 56 2.56 18.35 -2.62
N SER A 57 3.36 17.55 -1.91
CA SER A 57 3.97 17.93 -0.63
C SER A 57 4.93 19.12 -0.80
N ALA A 58 5.79 19.09 -1.82
CA ALA A 58 6.69 20.20 -2.13
C ALA A 58 5.92 21.46 -2.54
N LEU A 59 4.85 21.31 -3.32
CA LEU A 59 4.02 22.44 -3.74
C LEU A 59 3.29 23.06 -2.56
N ALA A 60 2.74 22.23 -1.67
CA ALA A 60 2.13 22.69 -0.42
C ALA A 60 3.15 23.43 0.46
N TYR A 61 4.39 22.95 0.54
CA TYR A 61 5.47 23.62 1.25
C TYR A 61 5.78 25.01 0.68
N VAL A 62 5.89 25.13 -0.65
CA VAL A 62 6.17 26.40 -1.32
C VAL A 62 4.98 27.37 -1.21
N LEU A 63 3.75 26.90 -1.39
CA LEU A 63 2.52 27.72 -1.26
C LEU A 63 2.26 28.19 0.18
N SER A 64 2.80 27.49 1.19
CA SER A 64 2.67 27.85 2.61
C SER A 64 3.60 29.00 3.05
N ASP A 65 4.07 29.83 2.11
CA ASP A 65 5.01 30.94 2.34
C ASP A 65 6.39 30.46 2.85
N GLY A 66 6.93 29.43 2.18
CA GLY A 66 8.36 29.08 2.18
C GLY A 66 8.98 28.70 3.53
N GLY A 67 8.17 28.29 4.52
CA GLY A 67 8.67 27.87 5.82
C GLY A 67 8.26 28.75 7.00
N ARG A 68 7.48 29.82 6.82
CA ARG A 68 6.94 30.58 7.97
C ARG A 68 5.99 29.75 8.83
N PHE A 69 5.17 28.90 8.22
CA PHE A 69 4.38 27.89 8.94
C PHE A 69 5.27 26.89 9.67
N LEU A 70 6.36 26.45 9.04
CA LEU A 70 7.28 25.50 9.66
C LEU A 70 8.07 26.13 10.80
N VAL A 71 8.49 27.40 10.70
CA VAL A 71 9.20 28.14 11.76
C VAL A 71 8.29 28.46 12.94
N ILE A 72 7.02 28.82 12.69
CA ILE A 72 6.03 29.06 13.75
C ILE A 72 5.62 27.73 14.41
N ALA A 73 5.47 26.66 13.61
CA ALA A 73 5.19 25.32 14.11
C ALA A 73 6.38 24.73 14.87
N THR A 74 7.63 24.90 14.41
CA THR A 74 8.84 24.43 15.10
C THR A 74 9.09 25.23 16.37
N ALA A 75 8.87 26.56 16.36
CA ALA A 75 8.90 27.36 17.58
C ALA A 75 7.84 26.89 18.61
N ARG A 76 6.64 26.51 18.15
CA ARG A 76 5.63 25.85 18.99
C ARG A 76 6.00 24.43 19.41
N LEU A 77 6.74 23.68 18.59
CA LEU A 77 7.26 22.34 18.89
C LEU A 77 8.40 22.38 19.93
N VAL A 78 9.23 23.42 19.91
CA VAL A 78 10.27 23.65 20.92
C VAL A 78 9.65 24.15 22.24
N ALA A 79 8.54 24.88 22.16
CA ALA A 79 7.73 25.24 23.32
C ALA A 79 6.76 24.12 23.77
N LEU A 80 6.73 22.99 23.06
CA LEU A 80 5.81 21.88 23.35
C LEU A 80 6.34 21.10 24.56
N PRO A 81 5.48 20.79 25.55
CA PRO A 81 5.92 20.12 26.78
C PRO A 81 6.61 18.80 26.47
N THR A 82 7.75 18.52 27.12
CA THR A 82 8.56 17.30 26.92
C THR A 82 7.75 16.00 26.98
N LEU A 83 6.64 15.97 27.72
CA LEU A 83 5.70 14.84 27.79
C LEU A 83 5.05 14.49 26.45
N TRP A 84 4.76 15.47 25.61
CA TRP A 84 4.21 15.24 24.27
C TRP A 84 5.23 14.61 23.32
N LEU A 85 6.51 14.95 23.47
CA LEU A 85 7.59 14.30 22.71
C LEU A 85 7.72 12.82 23.09
N PHE A 86 7.61 12.49 24.38
CA PHE A 86 7.58 11.10 24.84
C PHE A 86 6.36 10.35 24.32
N ALA A 87 5.17 10.96 24.35
CA ALA A 87 3.96 10.35 23.79
C ALA A 87 4.12 10.07 22.29
N LEU A 88 4.67 11.01 21.52
CA LEU A 88 4.90 10.83 20.08
C LEU A 88 5.94 9.75 19.81
N ALA A 89 7.04 9.73 20.56
CA ALA A 89 8.07 8.70 20.46
C ALA A 89 7.49 7.32 20.76
N PHE A 90 6.66 7.21 21.81
CA PHE A 90 6.00 5.97 22.20
C PHE A 90 5.02 5.47 21.14
N VAL A 91 4.21 6.37 20.57
CA VAL A 91 3.29 6.04 19.47
C VAL A 91 4.06 5.61 18.22
N SER A 92 5.15 6.30 17.86
CA SER A 92 5.98 5.91 16.71
C SER A 92 6.64 4.55 16.93
N GLY A 93 7.10 4.28 18.16
CA GLY A 93 7.68 3.00 18.54
C GLY A 93 6.67 1.87 18.45
N LEU A 94 5.43 2.10 18.89
CA LEU A 94 4.33 1.14 18.76
C LEU A 94 3.98 0.86 17.29
N LEU A 95 3.92 1.90 16.44
CA LEU A 95 3.69 1.71 15.00
C LEU A 95 4.82 0.91 14.34
N LEU A 96 6.08 1.19 14.69
CA LEU A 96 7.24 0.44 14.20
C LEU A 96 7.21 -1.02 14.66
N MET A 97 6.83 -1.28 15.90
CA MET A 97 6.71 -2.63 16.44
C MET A 97 5.56 -3.39 15.77
N ALA A 98 4.40 -2.75 15.61
CA ALA A 98 3.25 -3.36 14.92
C ALA A 98 3.57 -3.65 13.45
N GLY A 99 4.17 -2.71 12.74
CA GLY A 99 4.62 -2.92 11.35
C GLY A 99 5.67 -4.02 11.24
N GLY A 100 6.64 -4.07 12.17
CA GLY A 100 7.65 -5.12 12.24
C GLY A 100 7.05 -6.49 12.53
N ALA A 101 6.06 -6.58 13.42
CA ALA A 101 5.34 -7.82 13.72
C ALA A 101 4.56 -8.33 12.50
N ILE A 102 3.85 -7.43 11.80
CA ILE A 102 3.12 -7.77 10.56
C ILE A 102 4.08 -8.24 9.48
N ALA A 103 5.22 -7.55 9.31
CA ALA A 103 6.25 -7.96 8.35
C ALA A 103 6.87 -9.33 8.71
N ALA A 104 7.15 -9.59 10.00
CA ALA A 104 7.66 -10.87 10.46
C ALA A 104 6.65 -12.01 10.24
N LEU A 105 5.36 -11.77 10.53
CA LEU A 105 4.27 -12.72 10.32
C LEU A 105 4.09 -13.04 8.82
N SER A 106 4.15 -12.02 7.95
CA SER A 106 4.09 -12.23 6.49
C SER A 106 5.24 -13.07 5.94
N LYS A 107 6.45 -12.91 6.51
CA LYS A 107 7.61 -13.72 6.13
C LYS A 107 7.49 -15.18 6.59
N THR A 108 6.80 -15.45 7.69
CA THR A 108 6.53 -16.82 8.14
C THR A 108 5.40 -17.50 7.38
N SER A 109 4.45 -16.77 6.81
CA SER A 109 3.44 -17.33 5.89
C SER A 109 4.03 -17.70 4.53
N GLU A 110 5.01 -16.93 4.04
CA GLU A 110 5.74 -17.22 2.79
C GLU A 110 6.61 -18.49 2.86
N LEU A 111 7.04 -18.91 4.06
CA LEU A 111 7.88 -20.11 4.27
C LEU A 111 7.07 -21.39 4.60
N ARG A 112 5.74 -21.29 4.71
CA ARG A 112 4.84 -22.40 5.02
C ARG A 112 3.97 -22.86 3.85
N LEU A 113 4.11 -22.21 2.69
CA LEU A 113 3.60 -22.64 1.39
C LEU A 113 4.72 -23.36 0.62
#